data_AF-A0A835BWI9-F1
#
_entry.id   AF-A0A835BWI9-F1
#
_cell.length_a   1.000
_cell.length_b   1.000
_cell.length_c   1.000
_cell.angle_alpha   90.00
_cell.angle_beta   90.00
_cell.angle_gamma   90.00
#
_symmetry.space_group_name_H-M   'P 1'
#
loop_
_entity.id
_entity.type
_entity.pdbx_description
1 polymer ?
#
loop_
_entity_poly.entity_id
_entity_poly.type
_entity_poly.pdbx_seq_one_letter_code
_entity_poly.pdbx_strand_id
1 'polypeptide(L)'
;MATPRAHSSKRPTSHLLFAISLSVSVLIPLFVPAAATAAVALGEGDGENKSALGPGSQWATGKGEGQLVAEGDTAGGGLVEEDEFAGGFGSLDSMLQWAIGNSDPEKLKEEASDVQKLSADELLKRRQEIKELMEKLKMPSDADLIKIAIADLNNSSISLEDRQRALQELLVLVEPIDNANDLDKLGGLLPVIHELNNANEEIRTTSAWVLGTASQNNALVQNQILGYGALASLVKMGYSTSTEEAAKALYAISALIRNNVNGQEAFQSENGSAMLQHILVSNSVDVRLQKKAVFLVTDLADFQLNSGNPQLSFLSDRLFVKSIVDMLSRFDLDLHEKVLLAIKSILKLSSTDVEDFEFYDLEGVLLRLGVQLEDLAPDDQKEFAGEVDALRREVQTLFQQKLKQVHS
;
A
#
# COMPACT_ATOMS: atom_id res chain seq x y z
N MET A 1 -33.32 30.18 53.93
CA MET A 1 -32.89 28.83 54.36
C MET A 1 -33.83 27.83 53.71
N ALA A 2 -33.42 26.76 53.03
CA ALA A 2 -32.14 26.45 52.37
C ALA A 2 -32.46 25.44 51.25
N THR A 3 -31.77 25.52 50.10
CA THR A 3 -32.00 24.63 48.96
C THR A 3 -31.25 23.30 49.11
N PRO A 4 -31.81 22.16 48.69
CA PRO A 4 -31.03 20.92 48.54
C PRO A 4 -30.14 21.03 47.30
N ARG A 5 -28.83 20.83 47.50
CA ARG A 5 -27.81 20.87 46.44
C ARG A 5 -27.88 19.65 45.53
N ALA A 6 -27.62 19.85 44.24
CA ALA A 6 -27.28 18.78 43.31
C ALA A 6 -26.02 18.01 43.80
N HIS A 7 -25.97 16.71 43.52
CA HIS A 7 -24.74 15.91 43.59
C HIS A 7 -24.28 15.61 42.17
N SER A 8 -23.34 16.42 41.65
CA SER A 8 -22.59 16.05 40.47
C SER A 8 -21.59 14.96 40.84
N SER A 9 -21.80 13.75 40.32
CA SER A 9 -20.78 12.71 40.37
C SER A 9 -19.64 13.10 39.43
N LYS A 10 -18.60 13.73 39.98
CA LYS A 10 -17.35 13.95 39.26
C LYS A 10 -16.68 12.60 39.05
N ARG A 11 -16.81 12.03 37.84
CA ARG A 11 -15.88 10.99 37.39
C ARG A 11 -14.45 11.57 37.42
N PRO A 12 -13.43 10.78 37.78
CA PRO A 12 -12.05 11.26 37.73
C PRO A 12 -11.68 11.51 36.27
N THR A 13 -11.34 12.77 35.95
CA THR A 13 -10.73 13.11 34.67
C THR A 13 -9.35 12.47 34.62
N SER A 14 -9.16 11.50 33.72
CA SER A 14 -7.91 10.78 33.54
C SER A 14 -6.87 11.64 32.81
N HIS A 15 -6.37 12.67 33.50
CA HIS A 15 -5.16 13.38 33.11
C HIS A 15 -3.95 12.47 33.32
N LEU A 16 -3.73 11.54 32.40
CA LEU A 16 -2.62 10.59 32.44
C LEU A 16 -1.98 10.32 31.06
N LEU A 17 -2.25 11.19 30.09
CA LEU A 17 -1.60 11.22 28.76
C LEU A 17 -1.11 12.63 28.41
N PHE A 18 -0.38 13.26 29.34
CA PHE A 18 0.43 14.46 29.07
C PHE A 18 1.92 14.23 29.33
N ALA A 19 2.34 12.96 29.29
CA ALA A 19 3.70 12.50 29.55
C ALA A 19 4.12 11.38 28.59
N ILE A 20 3.94 11.61 27.29
CA ILE A 20 4.64 10.85 26.22
C ILE A 20 5.43 11.86 25.39
N SER A 21 6.48 12.35 26.01
CA SER A 21 7.61 13.03 25.38
C SER A 21 8.85 12.50 26.10
N LEU A 22 9.90 12.16 25.35
CA LEU A 22 11.09 11.38 25.74
C LEU A 22 10.85 9.90 26.10
N SER A 23 10.97 9.02 25.08
CA SER A 23 11.78 7.79 25.16
C SER A 23 11.81 6.99 23.84
N VAL A 24 12.23 7.61 22.73
CA VAL A 24 12.55 6.86 21.49
C VAL A 24 13.90 6.17 21.66
N SER A 25 13.89 4.93 22.11
CA SER A 25 15.01 3.98 21.98
C SER A 25 14.55 2.55 22.25
N VAL A 26 15.02 1.61 21.42
CA VAL A 26 14.81 0.15 21.50
C VAL A 26 13.39 -0.35 21.16
N LEU A 27 13.14 -0.57 19.86
CA LEU A 27 12.51 -1.80 19.35
C LEU A 27 12.61 -1.86 17.81
N ILE A 28 13.44 -2.79 17.30
CA ILE A 28 13.44 -3.21 15.90
C ILE A 28 13.12 -4.71 15.89
N PRO A 29 12.10 -5.19 15.16
CA PRO A 29 11.85 -6.62 15.01
C PRO A 29 12.87 -7.22 14.02
N LEU A 30 13.77 -8.05 14.53
CA LEU A 30 14.70 -8.84 13.71
C LEU A 30 13.98 -10.05 13.11
N PHE A 31 13.58 -9.94 11.85
CA PHE A 31 13.04 -11.05 11.06
C PHE A 31 14.20 -11.99 10.68
N VAL A 32 14.15 -13.26 11.09
CA VAL A 32 15.15 -14.28 10.74
C VAL A 32 14.48 -15.39 9.93
N PRO A 33 14.89 -15.64 8.66
CA PRO A 33 14.33 -16.73 7.88
C PRO A 33 14.87 -18.08 8.37
N ALA A 34 13.98 -19.04 8.58
CA ALA A 34 14.35 -20.41 8.94
C ALA A 34 14.97 -21.15 7.73
N ALA A 35 16.29 -21.38 7.78
CA ALA A 35 16.99 -22.18 6.78
C ALA A 35 16.90 -23.69 7.09
N ALA A 36 16.73 -24.50 6.04
CA ALA A 36 16.36 -25.91 6.13
C ALA A 36 17.41 -26.82 6.80
N THR A 37 16.93 -27.81 7.56
CA THR A 37 17.71 -28.97 8.01
C THR A 37 18.02 -29.91 6.86
N ALA A 38 19.29 -29.98 6.43
CA ALA A 38 19.77 -31.00 5.50
C ALA A 38 20.29 -32.24 6.27
N ALA A 39 19.64 -33.38 6.07
CA ALA A 39 20.11 -34.66 6.61
C ALA A 39 21.25 -35.22 5.75
N VAL A 40 22.29 -35.78 6.39
CA VAL A 40 23.41 -36.43 5.71
C VAL A 40 23.01 -37.83 5.26
N ALA A 41 23.08 -38.11 3.96
CA ALA A 41 23.06 -39.46 3.40
C ALA A 41 24.15 -39.57 2.32
N LEU A 42 25.05 -40.54 2.48
CA LEU A 42 26.10 -40.89 1.52
C LEU A 42 25.54 -41.88 0.50
N GLY A 43 25.89 -41.71 -0.79
CA GLY A 43 25.54 -42.65 -1.84
C GLY A 43 26.10 -42.21 -3.20
N GLU A 44 27.06 -42.97 -3.73
CA GLU A 44 27.64 -42.76 -5.07
C GLU A 44 26.63 -43.14 -6.16
N GLY A 45 26.59 -42.41 -7.29
CA GLY A 45 25.73 -42.76 -8.42
C GLY A 45 25.69 -41.71 -9.53
N ASP A 46 26.30 -42.06 -10.66
CA ASP A 46 26.40 -41.29 -11.90
C ASP A 46 25.02 -40.92 -12.52
N GLY A 47 24.90 -39.77 -13.21
CA GLY A 47 23.67 -39.41 -13.93
C GLY A 47 23.47 -37.92 -14.28
N GLU A 48 23.56 -37.58 -15.56
CA GLU A 48 23.39 -36.22 -16.07
C GLU A 48 21.91 -35.75 -16.11
N ASN A 49 21.62 -34.52 -15.68
CA ASN A 49 21.22 -33.46 -16.63
C ASN A 49 21.06 -32.06 -16.01
N LYS A 50 21.12 -31.05 -16.89
CA LYS A 50 21.23 -29.62 -16.55
C LYS A 50 19.88 -28.91 -16.62
N SER A 51 19.69 -27.89 -15.80
CA SER A 51 18.77 -26.78 -16.10
C SER A 51 19.43 -25.46 -15.72
N ALA A 52 19.45 -24.52 -16.66
CA ALA A 52 20.19 -23.27 -16.55
C ALA A 52 19.25 -22.13 -16.14
N LEU A 53 19.53 -21.50 -15.01
CA LEU A 53 19.04 -20.17 -14.69
C LEU A 53 20.11 -19.15 -15.07
N GLY A 54 19.78 -18.27 -16.02
CA GLY A 54 20.60 -17.13 -16.40
C GLY A 54 20.55 -16.00 -15.36
N PRO A 55 21.51 -15.05 -15.41
CA PRO A 55 21.81 -14.14 -14.30
C PRO A 55 20.98 -12.84 -14.39
N GLY A 56 20.91 -12.00 -13.35
CA GLY A 56 21.69 -11.92 -12.11
C GLY A 56 22.32 -10.53 -11.99
N SER A 57 22.06 -9.82 -10.88
CA SER A 57 22.59 -8.46 -10.65
C SER A 57 23.48 -8.46 -9.41
N GLN A 58 24.75 -8.11 -9.61
CA GLN A 58 25.80 -8.20 -8.59
C GLN A 58 25.95 -6.90 -7.81
N TRP A 59 26.00 -7.01 -6.48
CA TRP A 59 26.35 -5.88 -5.61
C TRP A 59 27.88 -5.69 -5.60
N ALA A 60 28.33 -4.48 -5.92
CA ALA A 60 29.76 -4.14 -5.94
C ALA A 60 30.27 -3.79 -4.53
N THR A 61 31.09 -4.66 -3.95
CA THR A 61 31.79 -4.39 -2.68
C THR A 61 33.04 -3.53 -2.93
N GLY A 62 32.92 -2.21 -2.80
CA GLY A 62 34.05 -1.28 -2.88
C GLY A 62 34.78 -1.14 -1.55
N LYS A 63 36.00 -1.68 -1.46
CA LYS A 63 36.92 -1.47 -0.33
C LYS A 63 38.06 -0.55 -0.79
N GLY A 64 38.11 0.67 -0.26
CA GLY A 64 39.15 1.64 -0.62
C GLY A 64 39.15 2.85 0.31
N GLU A 65 40.15 2.95 1.17
CA GLU A 65 40.41 4.13 2.00
C GLU A 65 40.99 5.25 1.12
N GLY A 66 40.50 6.48 1.26
CA GLY A 66 40.96 7.58 0.41
C GLY A 66 40.41 8.96 0.80
N GLN A 67 41.19 9.68 1.61
CA GLN A 67 41.31 11.15 1.71
C GLN A 67 40.04 12.03 1.60
N LEU A 68 39.66 12.65 2.72
CA LEU A 68 38.81 13.84 2.75
C LEU A 68 39.50 15.03 2.05
N VAL A 69 38.78 15.75 1.17
CA VAL A 69 39.01 17.16 0.84
C VAL A 69 37.66 17.86 0.69
N ALA A 70 37.52 19.06 1.24
CA ALA A 70 36.32 19.87 1.20
C ALA A 70 36.55 21.15 0.38
N GLU A 71 35.54 21.57 -0.39
CA GLU A 71 35.33 22.88 -1.05
C GLU A 71 33.92 22.81 -1.70
N GLY A 72 33.03 23.80 -1.70
CA GLY A 72 33.05 25.13 -1.07
C GLY A 72 32.31 26.18 -1.92
N ASP A 73 31.04 26.50 -1.60
CA ASP A 73 30.26 27.69 -2.06
C ASP A 73 30.03 27.85 -3.60
N THR A 74 29.11 28.63 -4.19
CA THR A 74 27.83 29.36 -3.86
C THR A 74 27.13 29.67 -5.22
N ALA A 75 25.89 30.14 -5.38
CA ALA A 75 24.70 30.43 -4.56
C ALA A 75 23.44 30.49 -5.47
N GLY A 76 22.22 30.46 -4.90
CA GLY A 76 20.96 30.65 -5.65
C GLY A 76 19.72 30.60 -4.74
N GLY A 77 19.36 31.73 -4.12
CA GLY A 77 18.39 31.76 -3.03
C GLY A 77 16.93 32.02 -3.42
N GLY A 78 16.01 31.52 -2.58
CA GLY A 78 14.60 31.90 -2.53
C GLY A 78 14.12 31.79 -1.07
N LEU A 79 13.42 32.83 -0.57
CA LEU A 79 13.07 32.93 0.86
C LEU A 79 11.97 31.93 1.26
N VAL A 80 12.16 31.31 2.43
CA VAL A 80 11.08 30.87 3.32
C VAL A 80 11.40 31.41 4.71
N GLU A 81 10.40 31.91 5.42
CA GLU A 81 10.55 32.41 6.78
C GLU A 81 10.80 31.24 7.75
N GLU A 82 11.93 31.24 8.45
CA GLU A 82 12.21 30.28 9.51
C GLU A 82 11.52 30.72 10.81
N ASP A 83 10.47 30.00 11.21
CA ASP A 83 10.01 30.01 12.60
C ASP A 83 11.09 29.37 13.48
N GLU A 84 11.57 30.10 14.50
CA GLU A 84 12.58 29.62 15.46
C GLU A 84 12.03 28.49 16.37
N PHE A 85 11.87 27.27 15.84
CA PHE A 85 11.66 26.09 16.67
C PHE A 85 13.00 25.53 17.17
N ALA A 86 13.42 25.99 18.35
CA ALA A 86 14.63 25.54 19.02
C ALA A 86 14.52 24.07 19.49
N GLY A 87 14.84 23.13 18.58
CA GLY A 87 14.80 21.69 18.84
C GLY A 87 15.06 20.87 17.59
N GLY A 88 16.24 21.01 16.98
CA GLY A 88 16.52 20.50 15.64
C GLY A 88 16.52 18.98 15.53
N PHE A 89 15.56 18.44 14.76
CA PHE A 89 15.74 17.50 13.62
C PHE A 89 14.45 17.55 12.79
N GLY A 90 14.55 17.81 11.47
CA GLY A 90 13.37 18.01 10.61
C GLY A 90 12.66 16.72 10.17
N SER A 91 13.29 15.56 10.40
CA SER A 91 12.79 14.23 10.02
C SER A 91 13.52 13.15 10.83
N LEU A 92 12.88 11.99 11.01
CA LEU A 92 13.52 10.81 11.60
C LEU A 92 14.79 10.39 10.83
N ASP A 93 14.80 10.58 9.51
CA ASP A 93 15.97 10.31 8.67
C ASP A 93 17.10 11.31 8.94
N SER A 94 16.79 12.61 9.13
CA SER A 94 17.79 13.61 9.53
C SER A 94 18.37 13.35 10.93
N MET A 95 17.55 12.82 11.84
CA MET A 95 17.99 12.39 13.16
C MET A 95 18.91 11.16 13.08
N LEU A 96 18.60 10.19 12.22
CA LEU A 96 19.45 9.02 11.96
C LEU A 96 20.77 9.42 11.31
N GLN A 97 20.75 10.27 10.28
CA GLN A 97 21.95 10.78 9.62
C GLN A 97 22.85 11.56 10.61
N TRP A 98 22.26 12.41 11.46
CA TRP A 98 23.02 13.11 12.50
C TRP A 98 23.58 12.16 13.56
N ALA A 99 22.79 11.17 14.01
CA ALA A 99 23.25 10.18 14.97
C ALA A 99 24.41 9.33 14.40
N ILE A 100 24.34 8.93 13.13
CA ILE A 100 25.42 8.22 12.43
C ILE A 100 26.65 9.13 12.27
N GLY A 101 26.48 10.40 11.89
CA GLY A 101 27.57 11.35 11.69
C GLY A 101 28.25 11.86 12.97
N ASN A 102 27.58 11.79 14.12
CA ASN A 102 28.12 12.20 15.42
C ASN A 102 28.51 11.02 16.33
N SER A 103 28.30 9.78 15.87
CA SER A 103 28.78 8.59 16.56
C SER A 103 30.17 8.18 16.05
N ASP A 104 30.97 7.62 16.95
CA ASP A 104 32.28 7.07 16.61
C ASP A 104 32.10 5.78 15.76
N PRO A 105 32.55 5.75 14.50
CA PRO A 105 32.28 4.64 13.59
C PRO A 105 32.99 3.34 14.00
N GLU A 106 34.09 3.41 14.76
CA GLU A 106 34.73 2.21 15.30
C GLU A 106 33.94 1.66 16.49
N LYS A 107 33.35 2.50 17.35
CA LYS A 107 32.47 2.05 18.44
C LYS A 107 31.14 1.49 17.94
N LEU A 108 30.50 2.13 16.97
CA LEU A 108 29.27 1.59 16.36
C LEU A 108 29.51 0.20 15.75
N LYS A 109 30.70 -0.01 15.17
CA LYS A 109 31.11 -1.27 14.58
C LYS A 109 31.52 -2.31 15.63
N GLU A 110 32.11 -1.88 16.75
CA GLU A 110 32.36 -2.72 17.94
C GLU A 110 31.02 -3.19 18.55
N GLU A 111 30.11 -2.27 18.88
CA GLU A 111 28.77 -2.54 19.43
C GLU A 111 27.91 -3.38 18.46
N ALA A 112 27.92 -3.09 17.15
CA ALA A 112 27.23 -3.93 16.16
C ALA A 112 27.86 -5.32 16.04
N SER A 113 29.19 -5.44 16.17
CA SER A 113 29.86 -6.74 16.21
C SER A 113 29.52 -7.52 17.48
N ASP A 114 29.32 -6.84 18.61
CA ASP A 114 28.93 -7.47 19.87
C ASP A 114 27.47 -7.91 19.87
N VAL A 115 26.57 -7.17 19.19
CA VAL A 115 25.20 -7.63 18.90
C VAL A 115 25.20 -8.84 17.96
N GLN A 116 26.08 -8.90 16.96
CA GLN A 116 26.25 -10.09 16.10
C GLN A 116 26.93 -11.29 16.78
N LYS A 117 27.65 -11.09 17.89
CA LYS A 117 28.31 -12.16 18.67
C LYS A 117 27.42 -12.79 19.73
N LEU A 118 26.25 -12.23 20.02
CA LEU A 118 25.36 -12.76 21.05
C LEU A 118 24.97 -14.21 20.73
N SER A 119 25.20 -15.10 21.69
CA SER A 119 24.73 -16.47 21.58
C SER A 119 23.19 -16.52 21.54
N ALA A 120 22.63 -17.57 20.95
CA ALA A 120 21.18 -17.77 20.93
C ALA A 120 20.57 -17.77 22.35
N ASP A 121 21.34 -18.27 23.34
CA ASP A 121 20.95 -18.29 24.75
C ASP A 121 20.91 -16.88 25.37
N GLU A 122 21.82 -15.97 25.00
CA GLU A 122 21.80 -14.57 25.46
C GLU A 122 20.65 -13.78 24.84
N LEU A 123 20.30 -14.03 23.58
CA LEU A 123 19.11 -13.45 22.94
C LEU A 123 17.82 -13.95 23.61
N LEU A 124 17.74 -15.25 23.91
CA LEU A 124 16.62 -15.82 24.67
C LEU A 124 16.52 -15.22 26.08
N LYS A 125 17.65 -15.05 26.78
CA LYS A 125 17.71 -14.44 28.10
C LYS A 125 17.25 -12.99 28.07
N ARG A 126 17.72 -12.16 27.14
CA ARG A 126 17.25 -10.78 26.97
C ARG A 126 15.76 -10.72 26.64
N ARG A 127 15.25 -11.63 25.81
CA ARG A 127 13.81 -11.73 25.53
C ARG A 127 12.99 -12.07 26.78
N GLN A 128 13.51 -12.92 27.67
CA GLN A 128 12.89 -13.21 28.97
C GLN A 128 12.96 -12.00 29.92
N GLU A 129 14.11 -11.33 30.03
CA GLU A 129 14.28 -10.13 30.85
C GLU A 129 13.32 -9.00 30.41
N ILE A 130 13.19 -8.75 29.10
CA ILE A 130 12.21 -7.80 28.54
C ILE A 130 10.77 -8.22 28.89
N LYS A 131 10.42 -9.50 28.73
CA LYS A 131 9.09 -10.01 29.05
C LYS A 131 8.75 -9.84 30.53
N GLU A 132 9.69 -10.14 31.42
CA GLU A 132 9.53 -9.91 32.86
C GLU A 132 9.36 -8.43 33.21
N LEU A 133 10.07 -7.53 32.53
CA LEU A 133 9.93 -6.09 32.73
C LEU A 133 8.55 -5.59 32.26
N MET A 134 8.07 -6.03 31.09
CA MET A 134 6.72 -5.71 30.59
C MET A 134 5.63 -6.19 31.57
N GLU A 135 5.77 -7.40 32.11
CA GLU A 135 4.84 -7.95 33.11
C GLU A 135 4.87 -7.15 34.43
N LYS A 136 6.07 -6.78 34.91
CA LYS A 136 6.25 -5.94 36.11
C LYS A 136 5.67 -4.52 35.93
N LEU A 137 5.78 -3.93 34.74
CA LEU A 137 5.20 -2.62 34.42
C LEU A 137 3.72 -2.69 34.03
N LYS A 138 3.14 -3.89 33.84
CA LYS A 138 1.76 -4.10 33.36
C LYS A 138 1.46 -3.38 32.04
N MET A 139 2.43 -3.35 31.12
CA MET A 139 2.19 -2.82 29.78
C MET A 139 1.19 -3.72 29.06
N PRO A 140 0.10 -3.18 28.49
CA PRO A 140 -0.83 -3.99 27.70
C PRO A 140 -0.12 -4.54 26.46
N SER A 141 -0.47 -5.76 26.06
CA SER A 141 -0.02 -6.30 24.78
C SER A 141 -0.85 -5.72 23.63
N ASP A 142 -0.35 -5.78 22.39
CA ASP A 142 -1.10 -5.41 21.18
C ASP A 142 -2.47 -6.13 21.14
N ALA A 143 -2.51 -7.42 21.49
CA ALA A 143 -3.75 -8.18 21.57
C ALA A 143 -4.72 -7.67 22.65
N ASP A 144 -4.25 -7.00 23.70
CA ASP A 144 -5.11 -6.35 24.70
C ASP A 144 -5.57 -4.96 24.24
N LEU A 145 -4.71 -4.21 23.55
CA LEU A 145 -5.08 -2.94 22.91
C LEU A 145 -6.13 -3.15 21.81
N ILE A 146 -5.97 -4.17 20.97
CA ILE A 146 -6.95 -4.59 19.95
C ILE A 146 -8.29 -4.91 20.62
N LYS A 147 -8.31 -5.67 21.73
CA LYS A 147 -9.55 -5.96 22.48
C LYS A 147 -10.21 -4.71 23.07
N ILE A 148 -9.42 -3.74 23.54
CA ILE A 148 -9.94 -2.47 24.07
C ILE A 148 -10.64 -1.70 22.95
N ALA A 149 -9.97 -1.49 21.82
CA ALA A 149 -10.57 -0.79 20.67
C ALA A 149 -11.80 -1.53 20.12
N ILE A 150 -11.78 -2.86 20.04
CA ILE A 150 -12.96 -3.68 19.69
C ILE A 150 -14.10 -3.48 20.68
N ALA A 151 -13.84 -3.40 21.98
CA ALA A 151 -14.86 -3.16 22.99
C ALA A 151 -15.49 -1.77 22.85
N ASP A 152 -14.69 -0.76 22.50
CA ASP A 152 -15.17 0.59 22.22
C ASP A 152 -16.02 0.64 20.93
N LEU A 153 -15.60 0.01 19.83
CA LEU A 153 -16.45 -0.10 18.62
C LEU A 153 -17.80 -0.77 18.91
N ASN A 154 -17.82 -1.84 19.71
CA ASN A 154 -19.07 -2.52 20.09
C ASN A 154 -19.93 -1.71 21.07
N ASN A 155 -19.40 -0.67 21.71
CA ASN A 155 -20.13 0.16 22.65
C ASN A 155 -20.90 1.27 21.93
N SER A 156 -22.21 1.11 21.78
CA SER A 156 -23.08 2.09 21.11
C SER A 156 -23.21 3.45 21.82
N SER A 157 -22.65 3.60 23.03
CA SER A 157 -22.76 4.80 23.86
C SER A 157 -21.48 5.66 23.94
N ILE A 158 -20.41 5.31 23.23
CA ILE A 158 -19.21 6.16 23.15
C ILE A 158 -19.43 7.38 22.25
N SER A 159 -18.58 8.40 22.41
CA SER A 159 -18.57 9.57 21.54
C SER A 159 -18.08 9.22 20.12
N LEU A 160 -18.30 10.12 19.17
CA LEU A 160 -17.83 9.93 17.79
C LEU A 160 -16.30 10.00 17.75
N GLU A 161 -15.73 10.91 18.54
CA GLU A 161 -14.31 11.14 18.73
C GLU A 161 -13.60 9.93 19.35
N ASP A 162 -14.22 9.26 20.32
CA ASP A 162 -13.68 8.03 20.91
C ASP A 162 -13.79 6.84 19.93
N ARG A 163 -14.86 6.75 19.14
CA ARG A 163 -15.02 5.71 18.11
C ARG A 163 -13.97 5.87 17.00
N GLN A 164 -13.73 7.10 16.57
CA GLN A 164 -12.71 7.42 15.59
C GLN A 164 -11.31 7.12 16.14
N ARG A 165 -11.04 7.42 17.42
CA ARG A 165 -9.79 7.03 18.08
C ARG A 165 -9.59 5.51 18.09
N ALA A 166 -10.62 4.73 18.45
CA ALA A 166 -10.53 3.27 18.44
C ALA A 166 -10.21 2.70 17.04
N LEU A 167 -10.74 3.31 15.96
CA LEU A 167 -10.37 2.95 14.59
C LEU A 167 -8.93 3.33 14.23
N GLN A 168 -8.45 4.50 14.68
CA GLN A 168 -7.07 4.94 14.47
C GLN A 168 -6.07 4.07 15.25
N GLU A 169 -6.42 3.64 16.46
CA GLU A 169 -5.63 2.69 17.24
C GLU A 169 -5.58 1.32 16.54
N LEU A 170 -6.74 0.79 16.10
CA LEU A 170 -6.77 -0.46 15.31
C LEU A 170 -5.96 -0.36 14.02
N LEU A 171 -5.98 0.77 13.32
CA LEU A 171 -5.25 0.97 12.07
C LEU A 171 -3.74 0.72 12.25
N VAL A 172 -3.14 1.28 13.31
CA VAL A 172 -1.72 1.07 13.64
C VAL A 172 -1.50 -0.37 14.11
N LEU A 173 -2.39 -0.89 14.97
CA LEU A 173 -2.26 -2.23 15.55
C LEU A 173 -2.34 -3.35 14.50
N VAL A 174 -2.94 -3.13 13.32
CA VAL A 174 -3.04 -4.13 12.24
C VAL A 174 -1.98 -3.98 11.14
N GLU A 175 -1.03 -3.04 11.26
CA GLU A 175 0.14 -2.99 10.36
C GLU A 175 1.02 -4.26 10.47
N PRO A 176 1.26 -4.83 11.67
CA PRO A 176 1.94 -6.12 11.78
C PRO A 176 1.06 -7.28 11.31
N ILE A 177 1.59 -8.12 10.41
CA ILE A 177 0.88 -9.26 9.81
C ILE A 177 0.32 -10.21 10.87
N ASP A 178 1.04 -10.46 11.97
CA ASP A 178 0.57 -11.32 13.06
C ASP A 178 -0.68 -10.76 13.76
N ASN A 179 -0.70 -9.46 14.04
CA ASN A 179 -1.86 -8.79 14.63
C ASN A 179 -3.06 -8.76 13.67
N ALA A 180 -2.81 -8.50 12.37
CA ALA A 180 -3.84 -8.59 11.33
C ALA A 180 -4.48 -9.99 11.26
N ASN A 181 -3.66 -11.04 11.34
CA ASN A 181 -4.11 -12.43 11.37
C ASN A 181 -4.89 -12.81 12.64
N ASP A 182 -4.67 -12.10 13.75
CA ASP A 182 -5.38 -12.28 15.02
C ASP A 182 -6.65 -11.43 15.13
N LEU A 183 -6.81 -10.37 14.33
CA LEU A 183 -7.95 -9.45 14.38
C LEU A 183 -9.32 -10.17 14.31
N ASP A 184 -9.46 -11.15 13.42
CA ASP A 184 -10.68 -11.95 13.31
C ASP A 184 -10.91 -12.87 14.52
N LYS A 185 -9.82 -13.49 15.01
CA LYS A 185 -9.84 -14.39 16.18
C LYS A 185 -10.22 -13.64 17.47
N LEU A 186 -9.89 -12.35 17.52
CA LEU A 186 -10.28 -11.42 18.58
C LEU A 186 -11.68 -10.80 18.38
N GLY A 187 -12.36 -11.14 17.28
CA GLY A 187 -13.72 -10.68 16.95
C GLY A 187 -13.79 -9.26 16.38
N GLY A 188 -12.68 -8.73 15.85
CA GLY A 188 -12.56 -7.34 15.42
C GLY A 188 -12.99 -7.03 13.99
N LEU A 189 -12.99 -8.00 13.07
CA LEU A 189 -13.39 -7.77 11.69
C LEU A 189 -14.85 -7.33 11.57
N LEU A 190 -15.78 -8.04 12.23
CA LEU A 190 -17.22 -7.72 12.14
C LEU A 190 -17.56 -6.30 12.64
N PRO A 191 -17.05 -5.81 13.80
CA PRO A 191 -17.18 -4.42 14.21
C PRO A 191 -16.65 -3.42 13.17
N VAL A 192 -15.44 -3.60 12.64
CA VAL A 192 -14.87 -2.68 11.63
C VAL A 192 -15.69 -2.70 10.33
N ILE A 193 -16.18 -3.85 9.90
CA ILE A 193 -17.04 -4.00 8.72
C ILE A 193 -18.41 -3.32 8.95
N HIS A 194 -18.96 -3.36 10.16
CA HIS A 194 -20.19 -2.65 10.51
C HIS A 194 -20.04 -1.13 10.33
N GLU A 195 -18.90 -0.58 10.74
CA GLU A 195 -18.59 0.85 10.63
C GLU A 195 -18.47 1.37 9.17
N LEU A 196 -18.31 0.49 8.17
CA LEU A 196 -18.41 0.88 6.74
C LEU A 196 -19.79 1.45 6.37
N ASN A 197 -20.82 1.23 7.21
CA ASN A 197 -22.16 1.77 7.02
C ASN A 197 -22.52 2.88 8.03
N ASN A 198 -21.53 3.44 8.75
CA ASN A 198 -21.76 4.53 9.69
C ASN A 198 -22.27 5.81 8.97
N ALA A 199 -23.10 6.59 9.66
CA ALA A 199 -23.58 7.88 9.14
C ALA A 199 -22.43 8.90 8.96
N ASN A 200 -21.41 8.85 9.80
CA ASN A 200 -20.23 9.70 9.71
C ASN A 200 -19.22 9.18 8.67
N GLU A 201 -18.77 10.08 7.79
CA GLU A 201 -17.85 9.79 6.69
C GLU A 201 -16.42 9.43 7.15
N GLU A 202 -15.90 10.12 8.15
CA GLU A 202 -14.55 9.89 8.69
C GLU A 202 -14.44 8.48 9.29
N ILE A 203 -15.49 8.04 9.98
CA ILE A 203 -15.63 6.68 10.51
C ILE A 203 -15.61 5.64 9.38
N ARG A 204 -16.45 5.81 8.33
CA ARG A 204 -16.44 4.88 7.18
C ARG A 204 -15.05 4.82 6.52
N THR A 205 -14.46 5.99 6.28
CA THR A 205 -13.15 6.18 5.65
C THR A 205 -12.03 5.48 6.43
N THR A 206 -12.01 5.64 7.76
CA THR A 206 -11.01 5.02 8.63
C THR A 206 -11.22 3.51 8.72
N SER A 207 -12.46 3.03 8.78
CA SER A 207 -12.78 1.60 8.76
C SER A 207 -12.36 0.91 7.46
N ALA A 208 -12.58 1.55 6.30
CA ALA A 208 -12.07 1.04 5.03
C ALA A 208 -10.53 1.00 5.04
N TRP A 209 -9.86 2.00 5.63
CA TRP A 209 -8.40 1.98 5.78
C TRP A 209 -7.92 0.81 6.64
N VAL A 210 -8.51 0.58 7.82
CA VAL A 210 -8.17 -0.57 8.70
C VAL A 210 -8.27 -1.90 7.94
N LEU A 211 -9.36 -2.13 7.20
CA LEU A 211 -9.55 -3.36 6.42
C LEU A 211 -8.54 -3.48 5.27
N GLY A 212 -8.20 -2.38 4.60
CA GLY A 212 -7.17 -2.35 3.55
C GLY A 212 -5.79 -2.68 4.09
N THR A 213 -5.39 -2.09 5.22
CA THR A 213 -4.11 -2.36 5.88
C THR A 213 -4.01 -3.82 6.31
N ALA A 214 -5.02 -4.34 7.03
CA ALA A 214 -5.02 -5.70 7.53
C ALA A 214 -5.00 -6.78 6.43
N SER A 215 -5.58 -6.50 5.25
CA SER A 215 -5.64 -7.43 4.11
C SER A 215 -4.52 -7.27 3.09
N GLN A 216 -3.67 -6.24 3.20
CA GLN A 216 -2.67 -5.95 2.18
C GLN A 216 -1.65 -7.10 2.03
N ASN A 217 -1.71 -7.78 0.88
CA ASN A 217 -0.92 -8.99 0.58
C ASN A 217 -1.14 -10.16 1.58
N ASN A 218 -2.28 -10.20 2.29
CA ASN A 218 -2.57 -11.19 3.33
C ASN A 218 -3.77 -12.07 2.97
N ALA A 219 -3.52 -13.19 2.29
CA ALA A 219 -4.56 -14.11 1.80
C ALA A 219 -5.51 -14.64 2.90
N LEU A 220 -5.06 -14.75 4.15
CA LEU A 220 -5.92 -15.19 5.25
C LEU A 220 -6.98 -14.12 5.58
N VAL A 221 -6.53 -12.89 5.82
CA VAL A 221 -7.40 -11.77 6.18
C VAL A 221 -8.25 -11.31 4.99
N GLN A 222 -7.72 -11.35 3.76
CA GLN A 222 -8.49 -11.13 2.54
C GLN A 222 -9.74 -12.03 2.50
N ASN A 223 -9.56 -13.34 2.66
CA ASN A 223 -10.67 -14.30 2.57
C ASN A 223 -11.64 -14.19 3.76
N GLN A 224 -11.18 -13.83 4.95
CA GLN A 224 -12.07 -13.54 6.09
C GLN A 224 -12.98 -12.34 5.82
N ILE A 225 -12.41 -11.21 5.37
CA ILE A 225 -13.16 -9.98 5.06
C ILE A 225 -14.17 -10.20 3.93
N LEU A 226 -13.77 -10.95 2.89
CA LEU A 226 -14.66 -11.36 1.80
C LEU A 226 -15.80 -12.27 2.30
N GLY A 227 -15.51 -13.23 3.18
CA GLY A 227 -16.49 -14.13 3.79
C GLY A 227 -17.57 -13.42 4.61
N TYR A 228 -17.29 -12.21 5.12
CA TYR A 228 -18.26 -11.35 5.80
C TYR A 228 -19.02 -10.39 4.86
N GLY A 229 -18.79 -10.42 3.55
CA GLY A 229 -19.52 -9.59 2.58
C GLY A 229 -19.16 -8.10 2.60
N ALA A 230 -18.01 -7.72 3.17
CA ALA A 230 -17.59 -6.33 3.28
C ALA A 230 -17.47 -5.61 1.92
N LEU A 231 -17.20 -6.36 0.86
CA LEU A 231 -16.92 -5.84 -0.48
C LEU A 231 -18.11 -5.04 -1.07
N ALA A 232 -19.35 -5.46 -0.81
CA ALA A 232 -20.54 -4.72 -1.21
C ALA A 232 -20.59 -3.29 -0.62
N SER A 233 -20.19 -3.15 0.65
CA SER A 233 -20.12 -1.86 1.33
C SER A 233 -18.99 -1.01 0.78
N LEU A 234 -17.82 -1.60 0.53
CA LEU A 234 -16.68 -0.89 -0.07
C LEU A 234 -16.96 -0.42 -1.50
N VAL A 235 -17.59 -1.25 -2.34
CA VAL A 235 -17.99 -0.85 -3.71
C VAL A 235 -18.97 0.32 -3.67
N LYS A 236 -19.94 0.32 -2.75
CA LYS A 236 -20.84 1.46 -2.51
C LYS A 236 -20.08 2.73 -2.10
N MET A 237 -19.09 2.63 -1.21
CA MET A 237 -18.25 3.77 -0.81
C MET A 237 -17.40 4.34 -1.95
N GLY A 238 -17.04 3.52 -2.95
CA GLY A 238 -16.35 3.96 -4.17
C GLY A 238 -17.14 4.95 -5.03
N TYR A 239 -18.45 5.12 -4.79
CA TYR A 239 -19.30 6.15 -5.39
C TYR A 239 -19.44 7.43 -4.52
N SER A 240 -18.74 7.53 -3.39
CA SER A 240 -18.84 8.70 -2.51
C SER A 240 -18.39 9.99 -3.23
N THR A 241 -19.04 11.09 -2.88
CA THR A 241 -18.61 12.44 -3.28
C THR A 241 -17.36 12.90 -2.52
N SER A 242 -16.98 12.20 -1.44
CA SER A 242 -15.73 12.44 -0.73
C SER A 242 -14.59 11.69 -1.40
N THR A 243 -13.61 12.44 -1.88
CA THR A 243 -12.37 11.90 -2.48
C THR A 243 -11.64 10.98 -1.51
N GLU A 244 -11.61 11.30 -0.21
CA GLU A 244 -10.89 10.50 0.76
C GLU A 244 -11.60 9.18 1.05
N GLU A 245 -12.93 9.21 1.26
CA GLU A 245 -13.74 8.01 1.44
C GLU A 245 -13.60 7.05 0.24
N ALA A 246 -13.78 7.57 -0.98
CA ALA A 246 -13.66 6.78 -2.21
C ALA A 246 -12.22 6.25 -2.41
N ALA A 247 -11.19 7.00 -2.00
CA ALA A 247 -9.80 6.57 -2.08
C ALA A 247 -9.45 5.46 -1.07
N LYS A 248 -9.96 5.54 0.17
CA LYS A 248 -9.78 4.45 1.16
C LYS A 248 -10.60 3.22 0.79
N ALA A 249 -11.80 3.39 0.25
CA ALA A 249 -12.59 2.30 -0.31
C ALA A 249 -11.84 1.58 -1.46
N LEU A 250 -11.31 2.32 -2.43
CA LEU A 250 -10.53 1.72 -3.52
C LEU A 250 -9.24 1.06 -3.03
N TYR A 251 -8.55 1.64 -2.03
CA TYR A 251 -7.39 1.01 -1.39
C TYR A 251 -7.75 -0.33 -0.75
N ALA A 252 -8.85 -0.40 0.01
CA ALA A 252 -9.33 -1.64 0.62
C ALA A 252 -9.72 -2.69 -0.43
N ILE A 253 -10.47 -2.30 -1.46
CA ILE A 253 -10.83 -3.18 -2.58
C ILE A 253 -9.56 -3.72 -3.26
N SER A 254 -8.60 -2.84 -3.58
CA SER A 254 -7.32 -3.20 -4.19
C SER A 254 -6.56 -4.23 -3.32
N ALA A 255 -6.50 -4.01 -2.00
CA ALA A 255 -5.89 -4.94 -1.06
C ALA A 255 -6.61 -6.31 -1.01
N LEU A 256 -7.95 -6.35 -1.18
CA LEU A 256 -8.74 -7.58 -1.14
C LEU A 256 -8.65 -8.44 -2.41
N ILE A 257 -8.48 -7.83 -3.59
CA ILE A 257 -8.62 -8.52 -4.89
C ILE A 257 -7.29 -8.75 -5.62
N ARG A 258 -6.23 -8.01 -5.30
CA ARG A 258 -4.90 -8.25 -5.87
C ARG A 258 -4.35 -9.59 -5.38
N ASN A 259 -3.89 -10.40 -6.32
CA ASN A 259 -3.38 -11.77 -6.09
C ASN A 259 -4.40 -12.74 -5.45
N ASN A 260 -5.70 -12.46 -5.54
CA ASN A 260 -6.76 -13.25 -4.91
C ASN A 260 -7.94 -13.50 -5.84
N VAL A 261 -8.05 -14.71 -6.38
CA VAL A 261 -9.12 -15.12 -7.33
C VAL A 261 -10.51 -14.97 -6.69
N ASN A 262 -10.70 -15.44 -5.46
CA ASN A 262 -11.98 -15.33 -4.74
C ASN A 262 -12.41 -13.85 -4.60
N GLY A 263 -11.45 -12.96 -4.36
CA GLY A 263 -11.70 -11.52 -4.29
C GLY A 263 -12.12 -10.92 -5.63
N GLN A 264 -11.51 -11.38 -6.73
CA GLN A 264 -11.83 -10.95 -8.09
C GLN A 264 -13.24 -11.40 -8.52
N GLU A 265 -13.61 -12.65 -8.24
CA GLU A 265 -14.96 -13.20 -8.48
C GLU A 265 -16.02 -12.46 -7.65
N ALA A 266 -15.75 -12.20 -6.37
CA ALA A 266 -16.63 -11.42 -5.51
C ALA A 266 -16.78 -9.98 -6.03
N PHE A 267 -15.69 -9.35 -6.47
CA PHE A 267 -15.70 -7.98 -7.00
C PHE A 267 -16.51 -7.84 -8.29
N GLN A 268 -16.44 -8.83 -9.17
CA GLN A 268 -17.30 -8.92 -10.35
C GLN A 268 -18.77 -9.11 -9.97
N SER A 269 -19.05 -9.94 -8.96
CA SER A 269 -20.41 -10.20 -8.46
C SER A 269 -21.06 -8.97 -7.83
N GLU A 270 -20.28 -8.12 -7.15
CA GLU A 270 -20.73 -6.86 -6.55
C GLU A 270 -20.77 -5.68 -7.55
N ASN A 271 -20.68 -5.93 -8.86
CA ASN A 271 -20.62 -4.90 -9.92
C ASN A 271 -19.48 -3.89 -9.76
N GLY A 272 -18.35 -4.30 -9.18
CA GLY A 272 -17.19 -3.44 -8.93
C GLY A 272 -16.60 -2.78 -10.18
N SER A 273 -16.77 -3.38 -11.36
CA SER A 273 -16.40 -2.79 -12.65
C SER A 273 -17.15 -1.50 -12.96
N ALA A 274 -18.44 -1.39 -12.61
CA ALA A 274 -19.23 -0.17 -12.79
C ALA A 274 -18.77 0.95 -11.85
N MET A 275 -18.26 0.60 -10.66
CA MET A 275 -17.67 1.55 -9.72
C MET A 275 -16.33 2.08 -10.24
N LEU A 276 -15.47 1.21 -10.79
CA LEU A 276 -14.26 1.64 -11.49
C LEU A 276 -14.61 2.55 -12.66
N GLN A 277 -15.55 2.16 -13.53
CA GLN A 277 -15.97 2.98 -14.68
C GLN A 277 -16.46 4.37 -14.25
N HIS A 278 -17.23 4.45 -13.16
CA HIS A 278 -17.63 5.73 -12.56
C HIS A 278 -16.42 6.59 -12.15
N ILE A 279 -15.43 6.01 -11.46
CA ILE A 279 -14.18 6.71 -11.09
C ILE A 279 -13.44 7.24 -12.34
N LEU A 280 -13.32 6.42 -13.39
CA LEU A 280 -12.60 6.79 -14.62
C LEU A 280 -13.30 7.94 -15.38
N VAL A 281 -14.61 7.83 -15.57
CA VAL A 281 -15.40 8.75 -16.42
C VAL A 281 -15.72 10.07 -15.72
N SER A 282 -16.02 10.05 -14.41
CA SER A 282 -16.50 11.24 -13.70
C SER A 282 -15.43 12.35 -13.60
N ASN A 283 -15.67 13.48 -14.28
CA ASN A 283 -14.77 14.64 -14.27
C ASN A 283 -14.65 15.34 -12.90
N SER A 284 -15.53 15.03 -11.95
CA SER A 284 -15.47 15.52 -10.56
C SER A 284 -14.55 14.67 -9.66
N VAL A 285 -14.06 13.53 -10.14
CA VAL A 285 -13.21 12.62 -9.37
C VAL A 285 -11.74 13.02 -9.51
N ASP A 286 -11.02 13.01 -8.39
CA ASP A 286 -9.61 13.38 -8.34
C ASP A 286 -8.73 12.49 -9.23
N VAL A 287 -7.81 13.12 -9.98
CA VAL A 287 -6.94 12.42 -10.94
C VAL A 287 -6.04 11.37 -10.27
N ARG A 288 -5.66 11.54 -9.00
CA ARG A 288 -4.89 10.55 -8.23
C ARG A 288 -5.72 9.30 -7.93
N LEU A 289 -7.03 9.45 -7.73
CA LEU A 289 -7.94 8.32 -7.56
C LEU A 289 -8.14 7.58 -8.89
N GLN A 290 -8.29 8.31 -9.98
CA GLN A 290 -8.32 7.76 -11.34
C GLN A 290 -7.04 6.97 -11.68
N LYS A 291 -5.86 7.53 -11.40
CA LYS A 291 -4.56 6.84 -11.57
C LYS A 291 -4.49 5.54 -10.78
N LYS A 292 -5.00 5.50 -9.54
CA LYS A 292 -5.08 4.28 -8.72
C LYS A 292 -6.06 3.25 -9.31
N ALA A 293 -7.19 3.68 -9.86
CA ALA A 293 -8.15 2.80 -10.50
C ALA A 293 -7.60 2.18 -11.80
N VAL A 294 -6.95 2.97 -12.65
CA VAL A 294 -6.27 2.47 -13.86
C VAL A 294 -5.14 1.51 -13.49
N PHE A 295 -4.31 1.84 -12.49
CA PHE A 295 -3.25 0.95 -12.01
C PHE A 295 -3.79 -0.40 -11.51
N LEU A 296 -4.92 -0.39 -10.78
CA LEU A 296 -5.60 -1.63 -10.38
C LEU A 296 -6.08 -2.44 -11.59
N VAL A 297 -6.56 -1.81 -12.66
CA VAL A 297 -6.93 -2.51 -13.90
C VAL A 297 -5.70 -3.17 -14.55
N THR A 298 -4.55 -2.48 -14.60
CA THR A 298 -3.29 -3.07 -15.08
C THR A 298 -2.90 -4.30 -14.28
N ASP A 299 -2.87 -4.19 -12.95
CA ASP A 299 -2.53 -5.31 -12.05
C ASP A 299 -3.46 -6.52 -12.22
N LEU A 300 -4.76 -6.29 -12.43
CA LEU A 300 -5.74 -7.35 -12.67
C LEU A 300 -5.56 -8.01 -14.04
N ALA A 301 -5.28 -7.23 -15.08
CA ALA A 301 -4.99 -7.75 -16.41
C ALA A 301 -3.68 -8.57 -16.42
N ASP A 302 -2.62 -8.07 -15.77
CA ASP A 302 -1.35 -8.79 -15.64
C ASP A 302 -1.50 -10.05 -14.78
N PHE A 303 -2.29 -10.02 -13.71
CA PHE A 303 -2.62 -11.23 -12.96
C PHE A 303 -3.33 -12.28 -13.83
N GLN A 304 -4.29 -11.87 -14.66
CA GLN A 304 -5.00 -12.79 -15.58
C GLN A 304 -4.05 -13.37 -16.66
N LEU A 305 -3.12 -12.56 -17.19
CA LEU A 305 -2.09 -13.02 -18.13
C LEU A 305 -1.18 -14.10 -17.51
N ASN A 306 -0.76 -13.89 -16.26
CA ASN A 306 0.21 -14.77 -15.59
C ASN A 306 -0.41 -16.04 -14.98
N SER A 307 -1.69 -15.99 -14.57
CA SER A 307 -2.36 -17.11 -13.90
C SER A 307 -3.05 -18.10 -14.85
N GLY A 308 -3.33 -17.71 -16.09
CA GLY A 308 -3.97 -18.58 -17.09
C GLY A 308 -5.43 -18.95 -16.83
N ASN A 309 -6.03 -18.39 -15.76
CA ASN A 309 -7.42 -18.63 -15.39
C ASN A 309 -8.38 -17.65 -16.10
N PRO A 310 -9.54 -18.11 -16.59
CA PRO A 310 -10.58 -17.24 -17.13
C PRO A 310 -11.62 -16.82 -16.07
N GLN A 311 -12.20 -15.61 -16.06
CA GLN A 311 -11.80 -14.30 -16.61
C GLN A 311 -12.54 -13.20 -15.82
N LEU A 312 -11.88 -12.07 -15.56
CA LEU A 312 -12.56 -10.82 -15.25
C LEU A 312 -13.19 -10.26 -16.53
N SER A 313 -14.43 -10.64 -16.82
CA SER A 313 -15.09 -10.34 -18.11
C SER A 313 -15.16 -8.84 -18.44
N PHE A 314 -15.14 -7.98 -17.41
CA PHE A 314 -15.15 -6.53 -17.59
C PHE A 314 -13.87 -5.98 -18.23
N LEU A 315 -12.74 -6.70 -18.19
CA LEU A 315 -11.51 -6.34 -18.90
C LEU A 315 -11.64 -6.47 -20.42
N SER A 316 -12.70 -7.13 -20.89
CA SER A 316 -13.09 -7.19 -22.31
C SER A 316 -14.49 -6.58 -22.54
N ASP A 317 -15.04 -5.82 -21.59
CA ASP A 317 -16.27 -5.07 -21.80
C ASP A 317 -16.01 -3.82 -22.65
N ARG A 318 -16.79 -3.67 -23.71
CA ARG A 318 -16.66 -2.60 -24.72
C ARG A 318 -16.67 -1.20 -24.11
N LEU A 319 -17.60 -0.95 -23.18
CA LEU A 319 -17.79 0.38 -22.59
C LEU A 319 -16.73 0.66 -21.51
N PHE A 320 -16.31 -0.37 -20.78
CA PHE A 320 -15.23 -0.27 -19.81
C PHE A 320 -13.89 0.03 -20.48
N VAL A 321 -13.50 -0.75 -21.49
CA VAL A 321 -12.26 -0.55 -22.24
C VAL A 321 -12.25 0.80 -22.95
N LYS A 322 -13.37 1.23 -23.57
CA LYS A 322 -13.49 2.58 -24.14
C LYS A 322 -13.23 3.67 -23.09
N SER A 323 -13.76 3.51 -21.88
CA SER A 323 -13.57 4.51 -20.81
C SER A 323 -12.11 4.68 -20.40
N ILE A 324 -11.28 3.64 -20.55
CA ILE A 324 -9.83 3.70 -20.34
C ILE A 324 -9.17 4.44 -21.52
N VAL A 325 -9.50 4.09 -22.76
CA VAL A 325 -8.95 4.75 -23.97
C VAL A 325 -9.26 6.26 -23.98
N ASP A 326 -10.48 6.64 -23.60
CA ASP A 326 -10.92 8.05 -23.53
C ASP A 326 -10.05 8.89 -22.58
N MET A 327 -9.43 8.30 -21.55
CA MET A 327 -8.55 9.00 -20.61
C MET A 327 -7.25 9.51 -21.26
N LEU A 328 -6.81 8.95 -22.39
CA LEU A 328 -5.69 9.48 -23.18
C LEU A 328 -5.99 10.85 -23.81
N SER A 329 -7.23 11.35 -23.69
CA SER A 329 -7.60 12.73 -24.07
C SER A 329 -7.33 13.75 -22.95
N ARG A 330 -6.95 13.33 -21.74
CA ARG A 330 -6.71 14.20 -20.58
C ARG A 330 -5.21 14.44 -20.40
N PHE A 331 -4.77 15.69 -20.50
CA PHE A 331 -3.35 16.06 -20.42
C PHE A 331 -2.76 15.87 -19.00
N ASP A 332 -2.30 14.66 -18.69
CA ASP A 332 -1.53 14.31 -17.50
C ASP A 332 -0.60 13.13 -17.85
N LEU A 333 0.73 13.35 -17.84
CA LEU A 333 1.74 12.36 -18.26
C LEU A 333 1.71 11.08 -17.42
N ASP A 334 1.56 11.21 -16.11
CA ASP A 334 1.56 10.11 -15.14
C ASP A 334 0.25 9.30 -15.22
N LEU A 335 -0.84 9.91 -15.70
CA LEU A 335 -2.06 9.21 -16.10
C LEU A 335 -1.88 8.50 -17.44
N HIS A 336 -1.30 9.18 -18.45
CA HIS A 336 -1.04 8.59 -19.77
C HIS A 336 -0.21 7.31 -19.66
N GLU A 337 0.88 7.32 -18.88
CA GLU A 337 1.70 6.15 -18.60
C GLU A 337 0.83 4.97 -18.12
N LYS A 338 0.02 5.17 -17.07
CA LYS A 338 -0.81 4.12 -16.47
C LYS A 338 -1.91 3.63 -17.41
N VAL A 339 -2.51 4.52 -18.18
CA VAL A 339 -3.53 4.18 -19.19
C VAL A 339 -2.91 3.37 -20.34
N LEU A 340 -1.71 3.74 -20.80
CA LEU A 340 -0.99 2.97 -21.80
C LEU A 340 -0.55 1.59 -21.28
N LEU A 341 -0.12 1.48 -20.01
CA LEU A 341 0.14 0.19 -19.37
C LEU A 341 -1.13 -0.67 -19.30
N ALA A 342 -2.27 -0.11 -18.88
CA ALA A 342 -3.55 -0.82 -18.84
C ALA A 342 -3.97 -1.31 -20.24
N ILE A 343 -3.89 -0.45 -21.27
CA ILE A 343 -4.18 -0.82 -22.67
C ILE A 343 -3.21 -1.89 -23.16
N LYS A 344 -1.91 -1.80 -22.86
CA LYS A 344 -0.90 -2.81 -23.20
C LYS A 344 -1.23 -4.18 -22.62
N SER A 345 -1.62 -4.24 -21.35
CA SER A 345 -1.97 -5.51 -20.68
C SER A 345 -3.32 -6.05 -21.16
N ILE A 346 -4.34 -5.20 -21.35
CA ILE A 346 -5.63 -5.61 -21.96
C ILE A 346 -5.43 -6.13 -23.38
N LEU A 347 -4.64 -5.45 -24.22
CA LEU A 347 -4.34 -5.90 -25.59
C LEU A 347 -3.63 -7.27 -25.61
N LYS A 348 -2.87 -7.64 -24.58
CA LYS A 348 -2.26 -8.99 -24.49
C LYS A 348 -3.25 -10.10 -24.14
N LEU A 349 -4.39 -9.80 -23.53
CA LEU A 349 -5.39 -10.82 -23.16
C LEU A 349 -5.95 -11.52 -24.41
N SER A 350 -6.30 -12.79 -24.27
CA SER A 350 -6.83 -13.63 -25.35
C SER A 350 -8.30 -13.36 -25.71
N SER A 351 -9.09 -12.79 -24.80
CA SER A 351 -10.49 -12.39 -25.02
C SER A 351 -10.65 -11.01 -25.65
N THR A 352 -9.56 -10.24 -25.74
CA THR A 352 -9.63 -8.87 -26.21
C THR A 352 -9.79 -8.84 -27.72
N ASP A 353 -11.00 -8.44 -28.14
CA ASP A 353 -11.30 -8.08 -29.52
C ASP A 353 -10.49 -6.86 -29.94
N VAL A 354 -9.97 -6.89 -31.16
CA VAL A 354 -9.09 -5.87 -31.74
C VAL A 354 -9.90 -4.88 -32.57
N GLU A 355 -11.02 -5.32 -33.16
CA GLU A 355 -11.94 -4.48 -33.93
C GLU A 355 -12.58 -3.40 -33.05
N ASP A 356 -12.75 -3.71 -31.76
CA ASP A 356 -13.18 -2.75 -30.75
C ASP A 356 -12.22 -1.57 -30.59
N PHE A 357 -10.90 -1.79 -30.68
CA PHE A 357 -9.91 -0.72 -30.60
C PHE A 357 -9.82 0.12 -31.89
N GLU A 358 -10.19 -0.44 -33.05
CA GLU A 358 -10.43 0.34 -34.26
C GLU A 358 -11.67 1.26 -34.08
N PHE A 359 -12.75 0.73 -33.50
CA PHE A 359 -13.96 1.51 -33.21
C PHE A 359 -13.71 2.65 -32.20
N TYR A 360 -12.72 2.53 -31.31
CA TYR A 360 -12.31 3.61 -30.38
C TYR A 360 -11.36 4.66 -31.00
N ASP A 361 -10.98 4.54 -32.28
CA ASP A 361 -9.91 5.34 -32.89
C ASP A 361 -8.58 5.25 -32.11
N LEU A 362 -8.19 4.07 -31.59
CA LEU A 362 -6.97 3.93 -30.79
C LEU A 362 -5.74 4.44 -31.56
N GLU A 363 -5.63 4.14 -32.86
CA GLU A 363 -4.50 4.62 -33.67
C GLU A 363 -4.48 6.16 -33.78
N GLY A 364 -5.63 6.81 -34.01
CA GLY A 364 -5.71 8.26 -34.03
C GLY A 364 -5.46 8.90 -32.67
N VAL A 365 -5.93 8.28 -31.57
CA VAL A 365 -5.63 8.70 -30.19
C VAL A 365 -4.12 8.64 -29.93
N LEU A 366 -3.47 7.52 -30.25
CA LEU A 366 -2.02 7.34 -30.08
C LEU A 366 -1.21 8.26 -31.00
N LEU A 367 -1.71 8.63 -32.18
CA LEU A 367 -1.04 9.61 -33.04
C LEU A 367 -1.13 11.02 -32.45
N ARG A 368 -2.33 11.44 -31.98
CA ARG A 368 -2.53 12.74 -31.32
C ARG A 368 -1.68 12.89 -30.07
N LEU A 369 -1.62 11.84 -29.25
CA LEU A 369 -0.77 11.80 -28.06
C LEU A 369 0.72 11.93 -28.42
N GLY A 370 1.19 11.29 -29.50
CA GLY A 370 2.58 11.44 -29.97
C GLY A 370 2.94 12.90 -30.26
N VAL A 371 2.10 13.62 -31.00
CA VAL A 371 2.30 15.06 -31.28
C VAL A 371 2.32 15.88 -29.99
N GLN A 372 1.40 15.60 -29.05
CA GLN A 372 1.38 16.29 -27.75
C GLN A 372 2.62 16.04 -26.90
N LEU A 373 3.27 14.87 -27.04
CA LEU A 373 4.52 14.53 -26.35
C LEU A 373 5.74 15.19 -27.01
N GLU A 374 5.72 15.39 -28.34
CA GLU A 374 6.77 16.14 -29.06
C GLU A 374 6.71 17.65 -28.77
N ASP A 375 5.51 18.21 -28.57
CA ASP A 375 5.29 19.63 -28.28
C ASP A 375 5.54 20.04 -26.80
N LEU A 376 5.90 19.09 -25.92
CA LEU A 376 6.20 19.35 -24.50
C LEU A 376 7.55 20.07 -24.32
N ALA A 377 7.48 21.35 -23.94
CA ALA A 377 8.64 22.16 -23.54
C ALA A 377 8.53 22.56 -22.06
N PRO A 378 9.07 21.74 -21.14
CA PRO A 378 10.37 22.06 -20.54
C PRO A 378 11.31 20.85 -20.39
N ASP A 379 12.63 21.09 -20.24
CA ASP A 379 13.63 20.01 -20.19
C ASP A 379 13.42 19.02 -19.03
N ASP A 380 12.92 19.46 -17.86
CA ASP A 380 12.74 18.64 -16.66
C ASP A 380 11.72 17.48 -16.81
N GLN A 381 10.78 17.58 -17.77
CA GLN A 381 9.77 16.54 -18.03
C GLN A 381 10.02 15.77 -19.32
N LYS A 382 11.05 16.15 -20.09
CA LYS A 382 11.32 15.65 -21.43
C LYS A 382 11.79 14.19 -21.45
N GLU A 383 12.53 13.77 -20.43
CA GLU A 383 12.94 12.38 -20.24
C GLU A 383 11.71 11.48 -20.00
N PHE A 384 10.87 11.82 -19.02
CA PHE A 384 9.63 11.09 -18.72
C PHE A 384 8.63 11.11 -19.88
N ALA A 385 8.48 12.23 -20.58
CA ALA A 385 7.67 12.29 -21.80
C ALA A 385 8.19 11.35 -22.91
N GLY A 386 9.52 11.17 -22.99
CA GLY A 386 10.17 10.19 -23.86
C GLY A 386 9.89 8.74 -23.47
N GLU A 387 9.83 8.43 -22.17
CA GLU A 387 9.42 7.10 -21.67
C GLU A 387 7.94 6.81 -22.00
N VAL A 388 7.06 7.80 -21.80
CA VAL A 388 5.64 7.70 -22.16
C VAL A 388 5.47 7.52 -23.68
N ASP A 389 6.26 8.22 -24.51
CA ASP A 389 6.22 8.04 -25.96
C ASP A 389 6.78 6.68 -26.40
N ALA A 390 7.82 6.16 -25.75
CA ALA A 390 8.32 4.81 -26.00
C ALA A 390 7.22 3.76 -25.71
N LEU A 391 6.56 3.86 -24.56
CA LEU A 391 5.43 3.00 -24.19
C LEU A 391 4.25 3.14 -25.17
N ARG A 392 3.95 4.36 -25.63
CA ARG A 392 2.92 4.63 -26.65
C ARG A 392 3.23 3.92 -27.97
N ARG A 393 4.50 3.94 -28.42
CA ARG A 393 4.97 3.21 -29.62
C ARG A 393 4.88 1.69 -29.45
N GLU A 394 5.15 1.16 -28.26
CA GLU A 394 4.95 -0.27 -27.96
C GLU A 394 3.47 -0.67 -28.05
N VAL A 395 2.56 0.12 -27.47
CA VAL A 395 1.11 -0.09 -27.57
C VAL A 395 0.65 -0.06 -29.03
N GLN A 396 1.09 0.94 -29.79
CA GLN A 396 0.76 1.06 -31.23
C GLN A 396 1.25 -0.16 -32.02
N THR A 397 2.48 -0.62 -31.74
CA THR A 397 3.08 -1.80 -32.40
C THR A 397 2.31 -3.08 -32.06
N LEU A 398 1.96 -3.27 -30.78
CA LEU A 398 1.19 -4.43 -30.31
C LEU A 398 -0.20 -4.46 -30.95
N PHE A 399 -0.89 -3.32 -31.00
CA PHE A 399 -2.20 -3.18 -31.64
C PHE A 399 -2.14 -3.56 -33.14
N GLN A 400 -1.20 -2.96 -33.89
CA GLN A 400 -1.02 -3.28 -35.31
C GLN A 400 -0.61 -4.74 -35.58
N GLN A 401 0.16 -5.37 -34.69
CA GLN A 401 0.50 -6.80 -34.78
C GLN A 401 -0.74 -7.68 -34.60
N LYS A 402 -1.56 -7.40 -33.56
CA LYS A 402 -2.81 -8.12 -33.31
C LYS A 402 -3.82 -7.93 -34.44
N LEU A 403 -3.95 -6.72 -34.97
CA LEU A 403 -4.87 -6.42 -36.08
C LEU A 403 -4.56 -7.27 -37.33
N LYS A 404 -3.25 -7.41 -37.65
CA LYS A 404 -2.78 -8.27 -38.75
C LYS A 404 -3.01 -9.76 -38.53
N GLN A 405 -3.12 -10.22 -37.27
CA GLN A 405 -3.42 -11.62 -36.95
C GLN A 405 -4.92 -11.94 -37.14
N VAL A 406 -5.80 -10.96 -36.97
CA VAL A 406 -7.26 -11.11 -37.19
C VAL A 406 -7.61 -11.01 -38.68
N HIS A 407 -6.88 -10.17 -39.44
CA HIS A 407 -7.13 -9.91 -40.86
C HIS A 407 -6.37 -10.83 -41.85
N SER A 408 -5.66 -11.86 -41.35
CA SER A 408 -4.86 -12.81 -42.15
C SER A 408 -5.44 -14.22 -42.16
#